data_AF-A0A4Q7S6M4-F1
#
_entry.id   AF-A0A4Q7S6M4-F1
#
_cell.length_a   1.000
_cell.length_b   1.000
_cell.length_c   1.000
_cell.angle_alpha   90.00
_cell.angle_beta   90.00
_cell.angle_gamma   90.00
#
_symmetry.space_group_name_H-M   'P 1'
#
loop_
_entity.id
_entity.type
_entity.pdbx_description
1 polymer ?
#
loop_
_entity_poly.entity_id
_entity_poly.type
_entity_poly.pdbx_seq_one_letter_code
_entity_poly.pdbx_strand_id
1 'polypeptide(L)'
;MHDSTAILPLITDPVVEQALISLTGCINGFVATLHPRDKMHVDRTLRILRLMGHYEEPETMRNWAVRNAWHPKAAHELAKLAAKIASLKRRPRLERPEDVERLYQYWTDKASESVS
;
A
#
# COMPACT_ATOMS: atom_id res chain seq x y z
N MET A 1 -14.17 -7.49 33.54
CA MET A 1 -13.73 -6.29 32.81
C MET A 1 -13.17 -6.77 31.49
N HIS A 2 -13.97 -6.75 30.42
CA HIS A 2 -13.46 -7.06 29.08
C HIS A 2 -12.81 -5.79 28.57
N ASP A 3 -11.49 -5.69 28.71
CA ASP A 3 -10.72 -4.75 27.91
C ASP A 3 -10.68 -5.35 26.50
N SER A 4 -11.76 -5.16 25.75
CA SER A 4 -11.77 -5.40 24.30
C SER A 4 -10.92 -4.30 23.69
N THR A 5 -9.60 -4.47 23.75
CA THR A 5 -8.66 -3.64 23.00
C THR A 5 -8.97 -3.86 21.52
N ALA A 6 -9.86 -3.04 20.96
CA ALA A 6 -10.08 -2.99 19.53
C ALA A 6 -8.70 -2.74 18.92
N ILE A 7 -8.18 -3.72 18.18
CA ILE A 7 -6.89 -3.58 17.52
C ILE A 7 -7.13 -2.53 16.43
N LEU A 8 -6.79 -1.28 16.72
CA LEU A 8 -6.97 -0.20 15.76
C LEU A 8 -6.23 -0.57 14.48
N PRO A 9 -6.85 -0.38 13.31
CA PRO A 9 -6.17 -0.57 12.05
C PRO A 9 -5.01 0.43 11.98
N LEU A 10 -3.82 -0.05 11.62
CA LEU A 10 -2.66 0.83 11.50
C LEU A 10 -2.84 1.82 10.35
N ILE A 11 -3.54 1.39 9.30
CA ILE A 11 -3.90 2.19 8.14
C ILE A 11 -5.32 2.72 8.35
N THR A 12 -5.52 4.02 8.22
CA THR A 12 -6.81 4.69 8.40
C THR A 12 -7.65 4.67 7.14
N ASP A 13 -7.00 4.69 5.97
CA ASP A 13 -7.67 4.64 4.67
C ASP A 13 -7.86 3.18 4.22
N PRO A 14 -9.10 2.65 4.20
CA PRO A 14 -9.32 1.25 3.87
C PRO A 14 -8.93 0.90 2.43
N VAL A 15 -8.94 1.86 1.50
CA VAL A 15 -8.45 1.63 0.12
C VAL A 15 -6.94 1.45 0.10
N VAL A 16 -6.21 2.23 0.91
CA VAL A 16 -4.76 2.05 1.06
C VAL A 16 -4.44 0.68 1.67
N GLU A 17 -5.20 0.24 2.66
CA GLU A 17 -5.00 -1.08 3.25
C GLU A 17 -5.24 -2.20 2.24
N GLN A 18 -6.34 -2.15 1.47
CA GLN A 18 -6.61 -3.14 0.41
C GLN A 18 -5.55 -3.14 -0.68
N ALA A 19 -4.99 -1.97 -1.01
CA ALA A 19 -3.87 -1.87 -1.94
C ALA A 19 -2.59 -2.56 -1.41
N LEU A 20 -2.30 -2.43 -0.11
CA LEU A 20 -1.17 -3.10 0.54
C LEU A 20 -1.37 -4.62 0.68
N ILE A 21 -2.60 -5.06 0.95
CA ILE A 21 -2.98 -6.49 0.93
C ILE A 21 -2.75 -7.08 -0.46
N SER A 22 -3.29 -6.43 -1.50
CA SER A 22 -3.13 -6.83 -2.89
C SER A 22 -1.66 -6.87 -3.31
N LEU A 23 -0.88 -5.86 -2.90
CA LEU A 23 0.56 -5.79 -3.15
C LEU A 23 1.31 -6.96 -2.51
N THR A 24 0.95 -7.34 -1.28
CA THR A 24 1.54 -8.49 -0.57
C THR A 24 1.35 -9.81 -1.34
N GLY A 25 0.22 -9.97 -2.03
CA GLY A 25 -0.02 -11.15 -2.89
C GLY A 25 0.79 -11.17 -4.19
N CYS A 26 1.41 -10.04 -4.56
CA CYS A 26 2.07 -9.87 -5.87
C CYS A 26 3.60 -9.72 -5.77
N ILE A 27 4.16 -9.58 -4.57
CA ILE A 27 5.60 -9.37 -4.36
C ILE A 27 6.18 -10.34 -3.33
N ASN A 28 7.50 -10.53 -3.35
CA ASN A 28 8.18 -11.24 -2.28
C ASN A 28 8.62 -10.29 -1.14
N GLY A 29 7.68 -9.83 -0.32
CA GLY A 29 7.94 -8.94 0.82
C GLY A 29 8.64 -9.61 2.00
N PHE A 30 8.73 -10.94 2.00
CA PHE A 30 9.27 -11.75 3.10
C PHE A 30 10.80 -11.84 3.12
N VAL A 31 11.47 -11.38 2.04
CA VAL A 31 12.93 -11.32 1.95
C VAL A 31 13.45 -9.91 2.21
N ALA A 32 14.72 -9.79 2.57
CA ALA A 32 15.31 -8.53 3.01
C ALA A 32 15.33 -7.41 1.97
N THR A 33 15.26 -7.74 0.68
CA THR A 33 15.40 -6.77 -0.42
C THR A 33 14.32 -7.04 -1.45
N LEU A 34 13.60 -6.00 -1.86
CA LEU A 34 12.63 -6.12 -2.94
C LEU A 34 13.35 -6.31 -4.27
N HIS A 35 12.94 -7.33 -5.04
CA HIS A 35 13.44 -7.51 -6.39
C HIS A 35 13.05 -6.31 -7.27
N PRO A 36 13.80 -5.95 -8.35
CA PRO A 36 13.41 -4.85 -9.23
C PRO A 36 11.95 -4.92 -9.74
N ARG A 37 11.45 -6.15 -9.97
CA ARG A 37 10.04 -6.38 -10.33
C ARG A 37 9.07 -6.05 -9.18
N ASP A 38 9.41 -6.42 -7.94
CA ASP A 38 8.62 -6.06 -6.75
C ASP A 38 8.59 -4.54 -6.58
N LYS A 39 9.73 -3.87 -6.75
CA LYS A 39 9.83 -2.40 -6.70
C LYS A 39 8.95 -1.73 -7.75
N MET A 40 8.83 -2.31 -8.95
CA MET A 40 7.91 -1.83 -9.98
C MET A 40 6.45 -1.98 -9.54
N HIS A 41 6.07 -3.09 -8.92
CA HIS A 41 4.73 -3.26 -8.36
C HIS A 41 4.44 -2.27 -7.23
N VAL A 42 5.38 -2.08 -6.30
CA VAL A 42 5.27 -1.09 -5.22
C VAL A 42 5.13 0.33 -5.77
N ASP A 43 5.99 0.75 -6.69
CA ASP A 43 5.94 2.09 -7.32
C ASP A 43 4.63 2.30 -8.06
N ARG A 44 4.16 1.30 -8.82
CA ARG A 44 2.86 1.37 -9.52
C ARG A 44 1.70 1.54 -8.53
N THR A 45 1.62 0.71 -7.49
CA THR A 45 0.56 0.78 -6.47
C THR A 45 0.52 2.15 -5.79
N LEU A 46 1.66 2.64 -5.31
CA LEU A 46 1.75 3.93 -4.61
C LEU A 46 1.39 5.11 -5.53
N ARG A 47 1.74 5.04 -6.82
CA ARG A 47 1.33 6.06 -7.79
C ARG A 47 -0.16 6.05 -8.09
N ILE A 48 -0.81 4.87 -8.12
CA ILE A 48 -2.27 4.77 -8.29
C ILE A 48 -2.96 5.41 -7.09
N LEU A 49 -2.58 5.04 -5.86
CA LEU A 49 -3.14 5.64 -4.64
C LEU A 49 -3.03 7.17 -4.66
N ARG A 50 -1.83 7.67 -4.93
CA ARG A 50 -1.59 9.11 -5.05
C ARG A 50 -2.39 9.78 -6.16
N LEU A 51 -2.55 9.11 -7.30
CA LEU A 51 -3.31 9.63 -8.43
C LEU A 51 -4.79 9.82 -8.09
N MET A 52 -5.33 8.92 -7.26
CA MET A 52 -6.73 8.90 -6.84
C MET A 52 -6.98 9.69 -5.54
N GLY A 53 -5.94 10.28 -4.97
CA GLY A 53 -6.05 11.15 -3.79
C GLY A 53 -5.93 10.44 -2.45
N HIS A 54 -5.57 9.15 -2.44
CA HIS A 54 -5.31 8.39 -1.22
C HIS A 54 -3.90 8.67 -0.71
N TYR A 55 -3.80 8.90 0.59
CA TYR A 55 -2.54 9.19 1.26
C TYR A 55 -2.45 8.47 2.59
N GLU A 56 -1.29 7.89 2.86
CA GLU A 56 -0.91 7.43 4.18
C GLU A 56 0.53 7.81 4.49
N GLU A 57 0.80 8.01 5.78
CA GLU A 57 2.13 8.35 6.24
C GLU A 57 3.11 7.18 5.94
N PRO A 58 4.29 7.46 5.35
CA PRO A 58 5.24 6.40 4.98
C PRO A 58 5.63 5.47 6.13
N GLU A 59 5.73 6.01 7.34
CA GLU A 59 6.05 5.25 8.55
C GLU A 59 4.88 4.35 8.98
N THR A 60 3.64 4.81 8.79
CA THR A 60 2.44 3.99 9.01
C THR A 60 2.41 2.80 8.06
N MET A 61 2.70 3.02 6.77
CA MET A 61 2.83 1.93 5.79
C MET A 61 3.94 0.95 6.14
N ARG A 62 5.08 1.44 6.67
CA ARG A 62 6.18 0.60 7.17
C ARG A 62 5.71 -0.32 8.28
N ASN A 63 5.05 0.25 9.30
CA ASN A 63 4.59 -0.48 10.46
C ASN A 63 3.53 -1.52 10.08
N TRP A 64 2.62 -1.16 9.17
CA TRP A 64 1.66 -2.10 8.60
C TRP A 64 2.36 -3.28 7.91
N ALA A 65 3.37 -3.03 7.08
CA ALA A 65 4.09 -4.09 6.36
C ALA A 65 4.81 -5.04 7.32
N VAL A 66 5.49 -4.51 8.35
CA VAL A 66 6.12 -5.32 9.40
C VAL A 66 5.09 -6.17 10.16
N ARG A 67 3.93 -5.59 10.51
CA ARG A 67 2.82 -6.32 11.16
C ARG A 67 2.28 -7.44 10.26
N ASN A 68 2.33 -7.27 8.93
CA ASN A 68 1.94 -8.26 7.94
C ASN A 68 3.10 -9.15 7.46
N ALA A 69 4.07 -9.38 8.35
CA ALA A 69 5.19 -10.31 8.17
C ALA A 69 6.16 -9.97 7.04
N TRP A 70 6.15 -8.75 6.49
CA TRP A 70 7.23 -8.33 5.60
C TRP A 70 8.54 -8.23 6.38
N HIS A 71 9.64 -8.54 5.70
CA HIS A 71 10.95 -8.33 6.29
C HIS A 71 11.15 -6.82 6.59
N PRO A 72 11.68 -6.44 7.76
CA PRO A 72 11.81 -5.02 8.15
C PRO A 72 12.55 -4.13 7.13
N LYS A 73 13.56 -4.69 6.46
CA LYS A 73 14.28 -3.99 5.37
C LYS A 73 13.40 -3.76 4.13
N ALA A 74 12.58 -4.72 3.71
CA ALA A 74 11.63 -4.55 2.61
C ALA A 74 10.53 -3.54 2.97
N ALA A 75 10.00 -3.60 4.20
CA ALA A 75 9.07 -2.60 4.72
C ALA A 75 9.68 -1.19 4.74
N HIS A 76 10.97 -1.06 5.08
CA HIS A 76 11.67 0.21 5.01
C HIS A 76 11.86 0.71 3.57
N GLU A 77 12.08 -0.19 2.59
CA GLU A 77 12.07 0.19 1.17
C GLU A 77 10.70 0.69 0.70
N LEU A 78 9.60 0.06 1.14
CA LEU A 78 8.23 0.55 0.90
C LEU A 78 8.06 1.99 1.40
N ALA A 79 8.45 2.26 2.64
CA ALA A 79 8.36 3.60 3.23
C ALA A 79 9.15 4.65 2.42
N LYS A 80 10.37 4.31 1.98
CA LYS A 80 11.18 5.19 1.13
C LYS A 80 10.49 5.51 -0.19
N LEU A 81 9.87 4.51 -0.83
CA LEU A 81 9.14 4.70 -2.08
C LEU A 81 7.88 5.53 -1.85
N ALA A 82 7.14 5.30 -0.77
CA ALA A 82 5.96 6.09 -0.39
C ALA A 82 6.32 7.57 -0.19
N ALA A 83 7.37 7.88 0.58
CA ALA A 83 7.86 9.25 0.77
C ALA A 83 8.29 9.91 -0.54
N LYS A 84 9.01 9.17 -1.39
CA LYS A 84 9.41 9.65 -2.73
C LYS A 84 8.21 9.98 -3.60
N ILE A 85 7.18 9.13 -3.60
CA ILE A 85 5.99 9.31 -4.44
C ILE A 85 5.12 10.45 -3.91
N ALA A 86 4.94 10.55 -2.58
CA ALA A 86 4.21 11.65 -1.94
C ALA A 86 4.82 13.02 -2.30
N SER A 87 6.15 13.12 -2.33
CA SER A 87 6.89 14.37 -2.61
C SER A 87 6.99 14.76 -4.11
N LEU A 88 6.45 13.96 -5.04
CA LEU A 88 6.49 14.28 -6.46
C LEU A 88 5.74 15.58 -6.78
N LYS A 89 6.38 16.58 -7.37
CA LYS A 89 5.71 17.88 -7.68
C LYS A 89 4.60 17.79 -8.72
N ARG A 90 4.58 16.73 -9.54
CA ARG A 90 3.65 16.56 -10.66
C ARG A 90 2.79 15.32 -10.46
N ARG A 91 1.64 15.31 -11.14
CA ARG A 91 0.76 14.14 -11.25
C ARG A 91 1.57 12.94 -11.77
N PRO A 92 1.56 11.78 -11.07
CA PRO A 92 2.29 10.61 -11.54
C PRO A 92 1.78 10.17 -12.92
N ARG A 93 2.70 9.77 -13.79
CA ARG A 93 2.35 9.05 -15.02
C ARG A 93 2.26 7.57 -14.72
N LEU A 94 1.21 6.93 -15.26
CA LEU A 94 0.98 5.50 -15.20
C LEU A 94 0.84 4.97 -16.62
N GLU A 95 1.46 3.83 -16.88
CA GLU A 95 1.27 3.08 -18.12
C GLU A 95 0.04 2.17 -17.98
N ARG A 96 -0.70 1.94 -19.08
CA ARG A 96 -1.91 1.09 -19.14
C ARG A 96 -3.05 1.56 -18.22
N PRO A 97 -3.77 2.63 -18.60
CA PRO A 97 -4.83 3.22 -17.78
C PRO A 97 -5.98 2.24 -17.47
N GLU A 98 -6.30 1.32 -18.38
CA GLU A 98 -7.33 0.29 -18.19
C GLU A 98 -7.04 -0.65 -17.02
N ASP A 99 -5.77 -1.02 -16.83
CA ASP A 99 -5.34 -1.86 -15.70
C ASP A 99 -5.33 -1.07 -14.39
N VAL A 100 -5.17 0.26 -14.44
CA VAL A 100 -5.22 1.14 -13.26
C VAL A 100 -6.63 1.22 -12.71
N GLU A 101 -7.61 1.48 -13.59
CA GLU A 101 -9.02 1.63 -13.19
C GLU A 101 -9.56 0.32 -12.61
N ARG A 102 -9.30 -0.82 -13.26
CA ARG A 102 -9.71 -2.14 -12.75
C ARG A 102 -9.13 -2.43 -11.37
N LEU A 103 -7.83 -2.17 -11.19
CA LEU A 103 -7.15 -2.46 -9.92
C LEU A 103 -7.66 -1.54 -8.79
N TYR A 104 -7.89 -0.26 -9.10
CA TYR A 104 -8.45 0.69 -8.15
C TYR A 104 -9.90 0.34 -7.75
N GLN A 105 -10.73 -0.05 -8.73
CA GLN A 105 -12.10 -0.50 -8.47
C GLN A 105 -12.10 -1.70 -7.52
N TYR A 106 -11.23 -2.69 -7.78
CA TYR A 106 -11.09 -3.85 -6.89
C TYR A 106 -10.76 -3.47 -5.44
N TRP A 107 -9.84 -2.52 -5.21
CA TRP A 107 -9.53 -2.06 -3.85
C TRP A 107 -10.70 -1.33 -3.20
N THR A 108 -11.43 -0.53 -3.97
CA THR A 108 -12.59 0.23 -3.48
C THR A 108 -13.75 -0.69 -3.10
N ASP A 109 -14.04 -1.69 -3.94
CA ASP A 109 -15.07 -2.70 -3.66
C ASP A 109 -14.74 -3.44 -2.37
N LYS A 110 -13.49 -3.92 -2.21
CA LYS A 110 -13.04 -4.60 -0.99
C LYS A 110 -13.03 -3.71 0.25
N ALA A 111 -12.72 -2.43 0.10
CA ALA A 111 -12.82 -1.47 1.18
C ALA A 111 -14.27 -1.30 1.64
N SER A 112 -15.24 -1.25 0.71
CA SER A 112 -16.66 -1.12 1.03
C SER A 112 -17.24 -2.37 1.71
N GLU A 113 -16.81 -3.57 1.31
CA GLU A 113 -17.20 -4.85 1.92
C GLU A 113 -16.69 -4.99 3.37
N SER A 114 -15.55 -4.39 3.69
CA SER A 114 -14.90 -4.50 5.01
C SER A 114 -15.48 -3.54 6.06
N VAL A 115 -16.27 -2.55 5.64
CA VAL A 115 -16.90 -1.52 6.51
C VAL A 115 -18.38 -1.83 6.76
N SER A 116 -18.94 -2.84 6.08
CA SER A 116 -20.35 -3.28 6.19
C SER A 116 -20.50 -4.41 7.20
#